data_AF-A0A840PKN1-F1
#
_entry.id   AF-A0A840PKN1-F1
#
_cell.length_a   1.000
_cell.length_b   1.000
_cell.length_c   1.000
_cell.angle_alpha   90.00
_cell.angle_beta   90.00
_cell.angle_gamma   90.00
#
_symmetry.space_group_name_H-M   'P 1'
#
loop_
_entity.id
_entity.type
_entity.pdbx_description
1 polymer ?
#
loop_
_entity_poly.entity_id
_entity_poly.type
_entity_poly.pdbx_seq_one_letter_code
_entity_poly.pdbx_strand_id
1 'polypeptide(L)'
;MKRMYLPLSALGLAFLTLSGIAVLAPLWAQTGRCGEEYDRINRALAGFDILAVAPPGAVPRGERTASCDTDDYFASIGLSYRPDRRHDSLQEVETFYRSAALRHGWKIVPAEDSPNGEECVIKEVAGDPVNLSVWFPPDAAGDYDVSVSTWPC
;
A
#
# COMPACT_ATOMS: atom_id res chain seq x y z
N MET A 1 -7.68 -39.44 76.50
CA MET A 1 -7.63 -40.53 75.50
C MET A 1 -8.50 -40.14 74.30
N LYS A 2 -8.08 -40.51 73.07
CA LYS A 2 -8.60 -40.14 71.71
C LYS A 2 -8.11 -38.76 71.23
N ARG A 3 -7.05 -38.57 70.42
CA ARG A 3 -6.59 -39.08 69.09
C ARG A 3 -7.52 -38.78 67.90
N MET A 4 -6.94 -38.07 66.91
CA MET A 4 -7.05 -38.26 65.44
C MET A 4 -8.36 -37.81 64.75
N TYR A 5 -8.43 -37.17 63.56
CA TYR A 5 -7.56 -37.01 62.39
C TYR A 5 -7.81 -35.67 61.65
N LEU A 6 -6.76 -35.10 61.05
CA LEU A 6 -6.83 -34.13 59.93
C LEU A 6 -7.06 -34.86 58.59
N PRO A 7 -7.80 -34.27 57.64
CA PRO A 7 -7.50 -34.38 56.20
C PRO A 7 -7.07 -33.00 55.69
N LEU A 8 -5.84 -32.73 55.26
CA LEU A 8 -5.12 -33.26 54.08
C LEU A 8 -6.00 -33.28 52.83
N SER A 9 -6.00 -32.17 52.08
CA SER A 9 -6.31 -32.02 50.64
C SER A 9 -6.41 -30.51 50.34
N ALA A 10 -5.82 -29.89 49.34
CA ALA A 10 -4.86 -30.30 48.34
C ALA A 10 -4.17 -28.99 47.89
N LEU A 11 -2.84 -28.92 47.95
CA LEU A 11 -2.10 -27.84 47.30
C LEU A 11 -2.17 -28.10 45.79
N GLY A 12 -3.11 -27.45 45.12
CA GLY A 12 -3.13 -27.35 43.67
C GLY A 12 -2.01 -26.43 43.22
N LEU A 13 -0.88 -27.02 42.83
CA LEU A 13 0.26 -26.33 42.25
C LEU A 13 -0.13 -25.86 40.82
N ALA A 14 -0.62 -24.63 40.70
CA ALA A 14 -0.89 -24.01 39.40
C ALA A 14 0.41 -23.42 38.82
N PHE A 15 1.26 -24.26 38.23
CA PHE A 15 2.33 -23.81 37.33
C PHE A 15 1.75 -23.70 35.92
N LEU A 16 1.10 -22.56 35.63
CA LEU A 16 0.83 -22.16 34.25
C LEU A 16 2.14 -21.62 33.66
N THR A 17 2.71 -22.40 32.75
CA THR A 17 3.91 -22.09 31.98
C THR A 17 3.68 -20.85 31.12
N LEU A 18 4.32 -19.74 31.50
CA LEU A 18 4.51 -18.54 30.68
C LEU A 18 5.45 -18.86 29.51
N SER A 19 4.95 -19.56 28.50
CA SER A 19 5.73 -19.97 27.32
C SER A 19 4.93 -19.76 26.04
N GLY A 20 4.34 -18.57 25.84
CA GLY A 20 3.39 -18.40 24.74
C GLY A 20 3.15 -16.97 24.23
N ILE A 21 4.12 -16.04 24.38
CA ILE A 21 3.94 -14.65 23.92
C ILE A 21 4.95 -14.24 22.83
N ALA A 22 5.98 -15.04 22.54
CA ALA A 22 7.05 -14.62 21.61
C ALA A 22 6.71 -14.73 20.10
N VAL A 23 5.60 -15.37 19.70
CA VAL A 23 5.32 -15.65 18.27
C VAL A 23 4.43 -14.60 17.60
N LEU A 24 3.81 -13.68 18.36
CA LEU A 24 2.94 -12.64 17.78
C LEU A 24 3.66 -11.31 17.52
N ALA A 25 4.79 -11.03 18.19
CA ALA A 25 5.56 -9.81 18.00
C ALA A 25 5.88 -9.45 16.53
N PRO A 26 6.27 -10.40 15.64
CA PRO A 26 6.58 -10.04 14.25
C PRO A 26 5.36 -9.56 13.46
N LEU A 27 4.16 -10.08 13.72
CA LEU A 27 2.93 -9.65 13.02
C LEU A 27 2.49 -8.23 13.39
N TRP A 28 2.72 -7.81 14.64
CA TRP A 28 2.41 -6.44 15.08
C TRP A 28 3.43 -5.42 14.58
N ALA A 29 4.72 -5.78 14.53
CA ALA A 29 5.75 -4.89 13.97
C ALA A 29 5.59 -4.70 12.45
N GLN A 30 5.20 -5.76 11.75
CA GLN A 30 4.99 -5.76 10.30
C GLN A 30 3.75 -4.94 9.89
N THR A 31 2.66 -5.04 10.65
CA THR A 31 1.47 -4.18 10.45
C THR A 31 1.77 -2.71 10.78
N GLY A 32 2.65 -2.44 11.74
CA GLY A 32 3.08 -1.09 12.09
C GLY A 32 3.79 -0.36 10.95
N ARG A 33 4.83 -0.97 10.37
CA ARG A 33 5.63 -0.32 9.32
C ARG A 33 4.82 -0.10 8.03
N CYS A 34 4.05 -1.08 7.58
CA CYS A 34 3.15 -0.87 6.43
C CYS A 34 2.12 0.23 6.70
N GLY A 35 1.65 0.36 7.95
CA GLY A 35 0.76 1.45 8.36
C GLY A 35 1.38 2.84 8.15
N GLU A 36 2.64 3.03 8.55
CA GLU A 36 3.37 4.29 8.36
C GLU A 36 3.54 4.65 6.88
N GLU A 37 3.80 3.65 6.05
CA GLU A 37 3.93 3.80 4.60
C GLU A 37 2.59 4.15 3.93
N TYR A 38 1.48 3.51 4.34
CA TYR A 38 0.14 3.90 3.90
C TYR A 38 -0.22 5.33 4.32
N ASP A 39 0.13 5.72 5.55
CA ASP A 39 -0.07 7.10 6.01
C ASP A 39 0.71 8.10 5.17
N ARG A 40 1.93 7.74 4.71
CA ARG A 40 2.71 8.56 3.78
C ARG A 40 1.99 8.71 2.44
N ILE A 41 1.50 7.62 1.86
CA ILE A 41 0.72 7.66 0.60
C ILE A 41 -0.55 8.51 0.77
N ASN A 42 -1.31 8.33 1.85
CA ASN A 42 -2.52 9.09 2.11
C ASN A 42 -2.24 10.58 2.27
N ARG A 43 -1.11 10.96 2.91
CA ARG A 43 -0.66 12.35 2.95
C ARG A 43 -0.28 12.89 1.57
N ALA A 44 0.29 12.08 0.67
CA ALA A 44 0.59 12.50 -0.70
C ALA A 44 -0.70 12.79 -1.49
N LEU A 45 -1.73 11.98 -1.27
CA LEU A 45 -3.05 12.11 -1.87
C LEU A 45 -3.89 13.22 -1.21
N ALA A 46 -3.46 13.73 -0.06
CA ALA A 46 -4.16 14.82 0.62
C ALA A 46 -4.20 16.08 -0.27
N GLY A 47 -5.39 16.68 -0.37
CA GLY A 47 -5.65 17.88 -1.17
C GLY A 47 -5.92 17.62 -2.65
N PHE A 48 -5.38 16.54 -3.24
CA PHE A 48 -5.76 16.09 -4.57
C PHE A 48 -5.52 14.59 -4.73
N ASP A 49 -6.63 13.87 -4.85
CA ASP A 49 -6.62 12.43 -4.96
C ASP A 49 -6.49 12.02 -6.43
N ILE A 50 -5.24 11.84 -6.88
CA ILE A 50 -4.93 11.45 -8.27
C ILE A 50 -5.54 10.09 -8.63
N LEU A 51 -5.80 9.21 -7.64
CA LEU A 51 -6.41 7.91 -7.89
C LEU A 51 -7.91 8.03 -8.18
N ALA A 52 -8.58 9.10 -7.74
CA ALA A 52 -10.00 9.34 -7.96
C ALA A 52 -10.31 10.07 -9.28
N VAL A 53 -9.29 10.54 -10.01
CA VAL A 53 -9.48 11.14 -11.33
C VAL A 53 -9.22 10.13 -12.43
N ALA A 54 -9.91 10.31 -13.56
CA ALA A 54 -9.75 9.47 -14.73
C ALA A 54 -10.02 10.26 -16.02
N PRO A 55 -9.50 9.80 -17.17
CA PRO A 55 -9.88 10.33 -18.47
C PRO A 55 -11.42 10.33 -18.65
N PRO A 56 -11.98 11.28 -19.40
CA PRO A 56 -13.43 11.36 -19.60
C PRO A 56 -14.05 10.04 -20.07
N GLY A 57 -15.05 9.57 -19.34
CA GLY A 57 -15.78 8.33 -19.67
C GLY A 57 -15.14 7.05 -19.14
N ALA A 58 -13.91 7.09 -18.62
CA ALA A 58 -13.34 5.95 -17.91
C ALA A 58 -14.13 5.64 -16.63
N VAL A 59 -14.32 4.36 -16.33
CA VAL A 59 -15.16 3.89 -15.23
C VAL A 59 -14.32 3.09 -14.24
N PRO A 60 -14.36 3.37 -12.92
CA PRO A 60 -13.60 2.61 -11.94
C PRO A 60 -14.08 1.15 -11.88
N ARG A 61 -13.14 0.23 -11.68
CA ARG A 61 -13.36 -1.20 -11.58
C ARG A 61 -13.15 -1.65 -10.14
N GLY A 62 -14.20 -1.48 -9.34
CA GLY A 62 -14.22 -1.90 -7.94
C GLY A 62 -13.77 -0.81 -6.97
N GLU A 63 -13.25 -1.24 -5.84
CA GLU A 63 -12.78 -0.38 -4.75
C GLU A 63 -11.27 -0.19 -4.82
N ARG A 64 -10.74 0.72 -3.99
CA ARG A 64 -9.30 0.87 -3.84
C ARG A 64 -8.69 -0.40 -3.28
N THR A 65 -7.53 -0.75 -3.81
CA THR A 65 -6.71 -1.83 -3.30
C THR A 65 -5.50 -1.25 -2.60
N ALA A 66 -5.07 -1.93 -1.55
CA ALA A 66 -3.83 -1.63 -0.84
C ALA A 66 -2.99 -2.90 -0.80
N SER A 67 -1.69 -2.77 -1.09
CA SER A 67 -0.72 -3.85 -0.95
C SER A 67 0.49 -3.35 -0.17
N CYS A 68 1.16 -4.26 0.54
CA CYS A 68 2.42 -3.99 1.19
C CYS A 68 3.32 -5.20 0.95
N ASP A 69 4.50 -4.95 0.40
CA ASP A 69 5.55 -5.96 0.36
C ASP A 69 6.10 -6.15 1.77
N THR A 70 6.04 -7.38 2.27
CA THR A 70 6.44 -7.69 3.64
C THR A 70 7.95 -7.77 3.85
N ASP A 71 8.71 -7.93 2.77
CA ASP A 71 10.16 -8.13 2.80
C ASP A 71 10.87 -6.77 2.76
N ASP A 72 10.45 -5.92 1.81
CA ASP A 72 11.05 -4.60 1.60
C ASP A 72 10.21 -3.43 2.17
N TYR A 73 9.00 -3.72 2.67
CA TYR A 73 8.07 -2.75 3.29
C TYR A 73 7.58 -1.64 2.35
N PHE A 74 7.60 -1.88 1.05
CA PHE A 74 6.99 -0.95 0.09
C PHE A 74 5.48 -1.10 0.10
N ALA A 75 4.78 0.02 0.27
CA ALA A 75 3.33 0.07 0.23
C ALA A 75 2.85 0.62 -1.11
N SER A 76 1.67 0.19 -1.54
CA SER A 76 0.96 0.83 -2.65
C SER A 76 -0.54 0.92 -2.37
N ILE A 77 -1.15 1.98 -2.90
CA ILE A 77 -2.61 2.14 -2.97
C ILE A 77 -2.97 2.37 -4.44
N GLY A 78 -3.93 1.62 -4.95
CA GLY A 78 -4.33 1.71 -6.36
C GLY A 78 -5.83 1.64 -6.60
N LEU A 79 -6.20 1.96 -7.84
CA LEU A 79 -7.55 1.81 -8.37
C LEU A 79 -7.48 1.47 -9.86
N SER A 80 -8.24 0.45 -10.25
CA SER A 80 -8.35 0.00 -11.64
C SER A 80 -9.48 0.74 -12.37
N TYR A 81 -9.32 0.90 -13.68
CA TYR A 81 -10.28 1.60 -14.55
C TYR A 81 -10.49 0.87 -15.86
N ARG A 82 -11.73 0.94 -16.36
CA ARG A 82 -12.11 0.58 -17.73
C ARG A 82 -12.08 1.84 -18.59
N PRO A 83 -11.29 1.91 -19.66
CA PRO A 83 -11.33 3.06 -20.58
C PRO A 83 -12.67 3.16 -21.30
N ASP A 84 -13.05 4.37 -21.68
CA ASP A 84 -14.11 4.59 -22.67
C ASP A 84 -13.59 4.23 -24.06
N ARG A 85 -14.46 3.75 -24.95
CA ARG A 85 -14.11 3.32 -26.34
C ARG A 85 -13.53 4.42 -27.23
N ARG A 86 -13.46 5.65 -26.72
CA ARG A 86 -12.92 6.83 -27.40
C ARG A 86 -11.47 7.13 -26.97
N HIS A 87 -11.00 6.49 -25.91
CA HIS A 87 -9.69 6.71 -25.28
C HIS A 87 -8.96 5.36 -25.16
N ASP A 88 -8.63 4.78 -26.32
CA ASP A 88 -8.04 3.45 -26.41
C ASP A 88 -6.50 3.48 -26.56
N SER A 89 -5.85 4.65 -26.53
CA SER A 89 -4.39 4.72 -26.58
C SER A 89 -3.78 4.77 -25.17
N LEU A 90 -2.89 3.82 -24.87
CA LEU A 90 -2.15 3.76 -23.60
C LEU A 90 -1.46 5.09 -23.29
N GLN A 91 -0.90 5.71 -24.34
CA GLN A 91 -0.22 7.00 -24.28
C GLN A 91 -1.14 8.16 -23.84
N GLU A 92 -2.43 8.17 -24.24
CA GLU A 92 -3.38 9.19 -23.78
C GLU A 92 -3.64 9.08 -22.28
N VAL A 93 -3.79 7.86 -21.77
CA VAL A 93 -4.01 7.60 -20.34
C VAL A 93 -2.78 8.03 -19.52
N GLU A 94 -1.59 7.63 -19.95
CA GLU A 94 -0.33 8.05 -19.30
C GLU A 94 -0.17 9.58 -19.31
N THR A 95 -0.42 10.22 -20.47
CA THR A 95 -0.34 11.67 -20.62
C THR A 95 -1.35 12.39 -19.72
N PHE A 96 -2.56 11.84 -19.59
CA PHE A 96 -3.59 12.37 -18.69
C PHE A 96 -3.12 12.39 -17.24
N TYR A 97 -2.66 11.25 -16.72
CA TYR A 97 -2.23 11.14 -15.32
C TYR A 97 -0.97 11.96 -15.05
N ARG A 98 0.03 11.92 -15.94
CA ARG A 98 1.22 12.77 -15.86
C ARG A 98 0.82 14.25 -15.78
N SER A 99 -0.05 14.71 -16.67
CA SER A 99 -0.50 16.11 -16.69
C SER A 99 -1.30 16.48 -15.45
N ALA A 100 -2.17 15.59 -14.96
CA ALA A 100 -2.92 15.81 -13.72
C ALA A 100 -2.00 15.91 -12.52
N ALA A 101 -1.05 14.98 -12.37
CA ALA A 101 -0.09 14.98 -11.29
C ALA A 101 0.72 16.29 -11.25
N LEU A 102 1.28 16.71 -12.40
CA LEU A 102 2.07 17.94 -12.50
C LEU A 102 1.27 19.20 -12.09
N ARG A 103 0.00 19.30 -12.48
CA ARG A 103 -0.87 20.41 -12.05
C ARG A 103 -1.10 20.46 -10.54
N HIS A 104 -0.93 19.34 -9.86
CA HIS A 104 -1.14 19.19 -8.42
C HIS A 104 0.16 19.01 -7.63
N GLY A 105 1.27 19.55 -8.16
CA GLY A 105 2.53 19.69 -7.44
C GLY A 105 3.43 18.46 -7.43
N TRP A 106 3.10 17.44 -8.23
CA TRP A 106 4.03 16.35 -8.51
C TRP A 106 5.13 16.85 -9.46
N LYS A 107 6.25 16.11 -9.51
CA LYS A 107 7.42 16.45 -10.33
C LYS A 107 7.83 15.25 -11.16
N ILE A 108 8.48 15.52 -12.29
CA ILE A 108 9.17 14.49 -13.07
C ILE A 108 10.64 14.46 -12.61
N VAL A 109 11.13 13.27 -12.29
CA VAL A 109 12.55 13.02 -12.00
C VAL A 109 13.05 11.85 -12.85
N PRO A 110 14.35 11.79 -13.18
CA PRO A 110 14.93 10.59 -13.79
C PRO A 110 14.75 9.38 -12.86
N ALA A 111 14.42 8.22 -13.43
CA ALA A 111 14.48 6.94 -12.74
C ALA A 111 15.93 6.58 -12.43
N GLU A 112 16.25 6.26 -11.17
CA GLU A 112 17.64 6.07 -10.74
C GLU A 112 18.31 4.87 -11.44
N ASP A 113 17.54 3.83 -11.73
CA ASP A 113 18.03 2.57 -12.28
C ASP A 113 17.53 2.26 -13.70
N SER A 114 16.96 3.24 -14.41
CA SER A 114 16.45 3.00 -15.76
C SER A 114 17.55 3.11 -16.82
N PRO A 115 17.92 2.01 -17.52
CA PRO A 115 18.89 2.06 -18.61
C PRO A 115 18.40 2.87 -19.81
N ASN A 116 17.09 3.11 -19.89
CA ASN A 116 16.44 3.82 -20.99
C ASN A 116 16.13 5.29 -20.66
N GLY A 117 16.53 5.76 -19.47
CA GLY A 117 16.22 7.11 -19.02
C GLY A 117 14.72 7.32 -18.80
N GLU A 118 14.03 6.31 -18.26
CA GLU A 118 12.62 6.45 -17.88
C GLU A 118 12.46 7.57 -16.84
N GLU A 119 11.25 8.13 -16.81
CA GLU A 119 10.91 9.29 -16.01
C GLU A 119 9.86 8.91 -14.98
N CYS A 120 10.11 9.27 -13.73
CA CYS A 120 9.23 9.03 -12.59
C CYS A 120 8.39 10.25 -12.29
N VAL A 121 7.10 10.05 -12.02
CA VAL A 121 6.24 11.12 -11.51
C VAL A 121 6.16 10.97 -10.00
N ILE A 122 6.80 11.86 -9.26
CA ILE A 122 6.92 11.76 -7.80
C ILE A 122 6.27 12.94 -7.06
N LYS A 123 5.90 12.71 -5.81
CA LYS A 123 5.55 13.75 -4.84
C LYS A 123 6.26 13.48 -3.53
N GLU A 124 6.90 14.51 -2.98
CA GLU A 124 7.55 14.36 -1.68
C GLU A 124 6.57 14.61 -0.54
N VAL A 125 6.64 13.74 0.46
CA VAL A 125 5.87 13.82 1.69
C VAL A 125 6.80 13.63 2.86
N ALA A 126 6.98 14.70 3.64
CA ALA A 126 7.89 14.72 4.80
C ALA A 126 9.35 14.34 4.45
N GLY A 127 9.80 14.60 3.22
CA GLY A 127 11.16 14.32 2.74
C GLY A 127 11.33 12.96 2.06
N ASP A 128 10.28 12.13 2.04
CA ASP A 128 10.30 10.84 1.36
C ASP A 128 9.46 10.92 0.07
N PRO A 129 9.95 10.39 -1.07
CA PRO A 129 9.20 10.37 -2.31
C PRO A 129 8.12 9.27 -2.29
N VAL A 130 6.98 9.57 -2.90
CA VAL A 130 6.05 8.56 -3.41
C VAL A 130 5.95 8.72 -4.92
N ASN A 131 5.87 7.61 -5.66
CA ASN A 131 5.72 7.64 -7.11
C ASN A 131 4.26 7.38 -7.51
N LEU A 132 3.89 7.91 -8.67
CA LEU A 132 2.66 7.60 -9.40
C LEU A 132 3.02 6.65 -10.54
N SER A 133 2.29 5.55 -10.66
CA SER A 133 2.41 4.60 -11.75
C SER A 133 1.06 4.41 -12.44
N VAL A 134 1.13 4.22 -13.76
CA VAL A 134 0.03 3.78 -14.61
C VAL A 134 0.46 2.49 -15.27
N TRP A 135 -0.28 1.41 -15.04
CA TRP A 135 0.06 0.08 -15.52
C TRP A 135 -1.06 -0.49 -16.38
N PHE A 136 -0.70 -1.23 -17.42
CA PHE A 136 -1.64 -1.85 -18.36
C PHE A 136 -1.43 -3.37 -18.35
N PRO A 137 -2.12 -4.11 -17.47
CA PRO A 137 -1.89 -5.55 -17.38
C PRO A 137 -2.33 -6.23 -18.69
N PRO A 138 -1.49 -7.12 -19.26
CA PRO A 138 -1.77 -7.74 -20.56
C PRO A 138 -3.06 -8.58 -20.55
N ASP A 139 -3.44 -9.11 -19.39
CA ASP A 139 -4.60 -10.00 -19.22
C ASP A 139 -5.88 -9.26 -18.81
N ALA A 140 -5.83 -7.94 -18.58
CA ALA A 140 -6.92 -7.20 -17.94
C ALA A 140 -8.07 -6.76 -18.88
N ALA A 141 -8.23 -7.41 -20.04
CA ALA A 141 -9.29 -7.10 -21.01
C ALA A 141 -9.41 -5.59 -21.36
N GLY A 142 -8.26 -4.90 -21.42
CA GLY A 142 -8.16 -3.47 -21.70
C GLY A 142 -8.34 -2.55 -20.48
N ASP A 143 -8.47 -3.08 -19.27
CA ASP A 143 -8.40 -2.28 -18.04
C ASP A 143 -6.96 -1.78 -17.80
N TYR A 144 -6.85 -0.68 -17.06
CA TYR A 144 -5.58 -0.14 -16.59
C TYR A 144 -5.63 0.12 -15.08
N ASP A 145 -4.46 0.07 -14.44
CA ASP A 145 -4.28 0.32 -13.03
C ASP A 145 -3.56 1.64 -12.82
N VAL A 146 -3.99 2.40 -11.82
CA VAL A 146 -3.30 3.59 -11.35
C VAL A 146 -2.95 3.35 -9.91
N SER A 147 -1.69 3.55 -9.54
CA SER A 147 -1.23 3.36 -8.17
C SER A 147 -0.30 4.48 -7.72
N VAL A 148 -0.35 4.76 -6.42
CA VAL A 148 0.69 5.51 -5.74
C VAL A 148 1.41 4.56 -4.82
N SER A 149 2.75 4.56 -4.87
CA SER A 149 3.56 3.64 -4.08
C SER A 149 4.80 4.29 -3.50
N THR A 150 5.37 3.64 -2.50
CA THR A 150 6.66 4.01 -1.89
C THR A 150 7.83 3.23 -2.50
N TRP A 151 7.55 2.41 -3.53
CA TRP A 151 8.59 1.73 -4.31
C TRP A 151 9.50 2.78 -4.96
N PRO A 152 10.81 2.55 -5.05
CA PRO A 152 11.67 3.42 -5.86
C PRO A 152 11.24 3.37 -7.32
N CYS A 153 11.43 4.48 -8.00
CA CYS A 153 11.45 4.53 -9.45
C CYS A 153 12.89 4.93 -9.82
#